data_AF-A0A9P8V5L2-F1
#
_entry.id   AF-A0A9P8V5L2-F1
#
_cell.length_a   1.000
_cell.length_b   1.000
_cell.length_c   1.000
_cell.angle_alpha   90.00
_cell.angle_beta   90.00
_cell.angle_gamma   90.00
#
_symmetry.space_group_name_H-M   'P 1'
#
loop_
_entity.id
_entity.type
_entity.pdbx_description
1 polymer ?
#
loop_
_entity_poly.entity_id
_entity_poly.type
_entity_poly.pdbx_seq_one_letter_code
_entity_poly.pdbx_strand_id
1 'polypeptide(L)'
;MTTQFAPPADIDCAVWALTTDDMDIDDDFIYSNTADERFTACQPSGWADRPDALRFTFIPAVCPSGWSWHHMAIAPNNISTTALCCAAGFMPYSDYNVNLGRTVESCELRLGFPFSVTTTVVTLASGSVSTATSVIFVHEAWNIAWRGRDRDMLTPKPPVLTGCSTYILSWDGKATSFCGSRGGDDTYGLGQLATYLIILLTLFIVIVLACTGFCAWSCRRGRKKRRQATQATQATQATQATQATQGDAQ
;
A
#
# COMPACT_ATOMS: atom_id res chain seq x y z
N MET A 1 -9.04 19.22 33.22
CA MET A 1 -8.99 19.65 31.81
C MET A 1 -7.75 18.99 31.22
N THR A 2 -7.90 18.25 30.13
CA THR A 2 -6.80 17.58 29.41
C THR A 2 -6.48 18.43 28.20
N THR A 3 -5.33 19.09 28.23
CA THR A 3 -4.80 19.88 27.11
C THR A 3 -3.95 19.00 26.21
N GLN A 4 -3.72 19.45 24.98
CA GLN A 4 -2.75 18.80 24.10
C GLN A 4 -1.40 18.69 24.79
N PHE A 5 -0.78 17.53 24.65
CA PHE A 5 0.63 17.41 24.92
C PHE A 5 1.40 18.26 23.91
N ALA A 6 2.29 19.11 24.40
CA ALA A 6 3.26 19.81 23.59
C ALA A 6 4.63 19.32 24.02
N PRO A 7 5.44 18.75 23.11
CA PRO A 7 6.80 18.37 23.45
C PRO A 7 7.59 19.60 23.94
N PRO A 8 8.60 19.42 24.81
CA PRO A 8 9.47 20.51 25.26
C PRO A 8 10.10 21.26 24.07
N ALA A 9 10.08 22.59 24.09
CA ALA A 9 10.55 23.42 22.97
C ALA A 9 12.09 23.48 22.86
N ASP A 10 12.80 23.08 23.91
CA ASP A 10 14.25 23.03 24.03
C ASP A 10 14.87 21.74 23.48
N ILE A 11 14.04 20.73 23.21
CA ILE A 11 14.46 19.46 22.63
C ILE A 11 13.92 19.40 21.20
N ASP A 12 14.81 19.13 20.24
CA ASP A 12 14.38 18.84 18.87
C ASP A 12 13.68 17.48 18.84
N CYS A 13 12.39 17.50 19.15
CA CYS A 13 11.54 16.33 19.11
C CYS A 13 11.18 15.91 17.68
N ALA A 14 11.89 16.37 16.63
CA ALA A 14 11.85 15.71 15.32
C ALA A 14 12.48 14.29 15.34
N VAL A 15 13.08 13.88 16.47
CA VAL A 15 13.74 12.59 16.71
C VAL A 15 12.80 11.36 16.65
N TRP A 16 11.49 11.51 16.45
CA TRP A 16 10.60 10.38 16.09
C TRP A 16 11.11 9.59 14.87
N ALA A 17 12.05 10.13 14.11
CA ALA A 17 12.47 9.56 12.86
C ALA A 17 13.55 8.48 12.91
N LEU A 18 14.40 8.30 13.93
CA LEU A 18 15.70 7.65 13.65
C LEU A 18 16.26 6.77 14.76
N THR A 19 16.06 5.45 14.73
CA THR A 19 17.15 4.46 14.86
C THR A 19 16.65 3.05 14.58
N THR A 20 16.90 2.54 13.36
CA THR A 20 17.38 1.19 13.06
C THR A 20 17.50 1.04 11.54
N ASP A 21 18.69 0.64 11.07
CA ASP A 21 18.88 0.04 9.74
C ASP A 21 18.23 -1.35 9.77
N ASP A 22 17.07 -1.51 9.13
CA ASP A 22 16.76 -2.79 8.49
C ASP A 22 16.62 -2.47 7.01
N MET A 23 17.78 -2.48 6.34
CA MET A 23 17.91 -2.21 4.92
C MET A 23 17.35 -3.42 4.16
N ASP A 24 16.13 -3.31 3.65
CA ASP A 24 15.65 -4.21 2.61
C ASP A 24 15.85 -3.56 1.24
N ILE A 25 16.17 -4.37 0.22
CA ILE A 25 16.93 -3.98 -0.98
C ILE A 25 16.22 -2.94 -1.89
N ASP A 26 14.96 -2.55 -1.62
CA ASP A 26 14.17 -1.65 -2.46
C ASP A 26 13.62 -0.38 -1.77
N ASP A 27 13.61 -0.27 -0.43
CA ASP A 27 13.18 0.95 0.29
C ASP A 27 13.86 1.02 1.69
N ASP A 28 14.52 2.14 2.00
CA ASP A 28 15.11 2.35 3.33
C ASP A 28 14.01 2.74 4.34
N PHE A 29 13.65 1.83 5.24
CA PHE A 29 12.74 2.10 6.34
C PHE A 29 13.49 2.62 7.56
N ILE A 30 12.99 3.69 8.16
CA ILE A 30 13.56 4.26 9.37
C ILE A 30 12.49 4.38 10.45
N TYR A 31 12.74 3.72 11.58
CA TYR A 31 11.80 3.63 12.69
C TYR A 31 12.18 4.55 13.86
N SER A 32 11.18 4.98 14.62
CA SER A 32 11.40 5.54 15.96
C SER A 32 12.04 4.51 16.89
N ASN A 33 13.13 4.89 17.55
CA ASN A 33 13.72 4.07 18.61
C ASN A 33 13.17 4.48 19.97
N THR A 34 12.27 3.65 20.50
CA THR A 34 11.63 3.83 21.80
C THR A 34 12.59 3.67 22.98
N ALA A 35 13.78 3.12 22.78
CA ALA A 35 14.82 2.98 23.79
C ALA A 35 15.79 4.17 23.86
N ASP A 36 15.74 5.13 22.91
CA ASP A 36 16.56 6.34 22.97
C ASP A 36 16.04 7.30 24.06
N GLU A 37 16.93 7.82 24.90
CA GLU A 37 16.57 8.77 25.97
C GLU A 37 15.96 10.07 25.41
N ARG A 38 16.40 10.51 24.23
CA ARG A 38 15.84 11.68 23.54
C ARG A 38 14.42 11.42 23.08
N PHE A 39 14.12 10.19 22.66
CA PHE A 39 12.76 9.80 22.33
C PHE A 39 11.87 9.87 23.57
N THR A 40 12.34 9.32 24.69
CA THR A 40 11.62 9.34 25.97
C THR A 40 11.39 10.75 26.49
N ALA A 41 12.37 11.65 26.33
CA ALA A 41 12.25 13.06 26.73
C ALA A 41 11.16 13.82 25.95
N CYS A 42 10.80 13.34 24.76
CA CYS A 42 9.73 13.89 23.92
C CYS A 42 8.34 13.27 24.20
N GLN A 43 8.24 12.38 25.18
CA GLN A 43 6.97 11.73 25.56
C GLN A 43 6.30 12.42 26.75
N PRO A 44 4.99 12.18 26.96
CA PRO A 44 4.32 12.57 28.18
C PRO A 44 4.97 11.96 29.43
N SER A 45 4.82 12.65 30.57
CA SER A 45 5.27 12.13 31.85
C SER A 45 4.67 10.75 32.15
N GLY A 46 5.52 9.84 32.63
CA GLY A 46 5.14 8.46 32.95
C GLY A 46 4.97 7.55 31.71
N TRP A 47 5.38 7.99 30.52
CA TRP A 47 5.34 7.15 29.32
C TRP A 47 6.22 5.90 29.45
N ALA A 48 7.48 6.06 29.89
CA ALA A 48 8.42 4.96 30.02
C ALA A 48 8.00 3.91 31.06
N ASP A 49 7.26 4.35 32.08
CA ASP A 49 6.77 3.51 33.19
C ASP A 49 5.60 2.59 32.76
N ARG A 50 5.03 2.80 31.57
CA ARG A 50 3.93 1.98 31.06
C ARG A 50 4.45 0.71 30.38
N PRO A 51 3.67 -0.39 30.42
CA PRO A 51 3.93 -1.56 29.58
C PRO A 51 3.99 -1.16 28.11
N ASP A 52 4.88 -1.77 27.33
CA ASP A 52 5.09 -1.45 25.91
C ASP A 52 3.78 -1.38 25.12
N ALA A 53 2.82 -2.27 25.42
CA ALA A 53 1.52 -2.32 24.77
C ALA A 53 0.62 -1.10 24.97
N LEU A 54 0.89 -0.28 25.99
CA LEU A 54 0.05 0.85 26.41
C LEU A 54 0.79 2.18 26.35
N ARG A 55 2.06 2.17 25.91
CA ARG A 55 2.90 3.38 25.80
C ARG A 55 2.31 4.40 24.84
N PHE A 56 1.66 3.94 23.77
CA PHE A 56 1.03 4.80 22.78
C PHE A 56 -0.49 4.87 22.89
N THR A 57 -1.07 4.36 23.98
CA THR A 57 -2.52 4.43 24.24
C THR A 57 -2.84 5.43 25.34
N PHE A 58 -3.70 6.41 25.05
CA PHE A 58 -4.03 7.50 25.96
C PHE A 58 -5.54 7.71 26.08
N ILE A 59 -6.07 7.63 27.31
CA ILE A 59 -7.50 7.74 27.60
C ILE A 59 -7.72 8.45 28.96
N PRO A 60 -8.53 9.52 29.06
CA PRO A 60 -9.01 10.36 27.96
C PRO A 60 -7.88 11.22 27.39
N ALA A 61 -7.80 11.40 26.08
CA ALA A 61 -6.74 12.20 25.46
C ALA A 61 -7.13 12.87 24.14
N VAL A 62 -6.24 13.77 23.71
CA VAL A 62 -6.26 14.49 22.44
C VAL A 62 -4.89 14.34 21.78
N CYS A 63 -4.79 14.52 20.45
CA CYS A 63 -3.50 14.45 19.78
C CYS A 63 -2.56 15.57 20.25
N PRO A 64 -1.23 15.33 20.21
CA PRO A 64 -0.25 16.37 20.48
C PRO A 64 -0.45 17.62 19.62
N SER A 65 0.07 18.75 20.10
CA SER A 65 0.03 19.99 19.34
C SER A 65 0.76 19.83 18.00
N GLY A 66 0.13 20.27 16.91
CA GLY A 66 0.68 20.16 15.56
C GLY A 66 0.53 18.79 14.89
N TRP A 67 -0.06 17.80 15.58
CA TRP A 67 -0.32 16.47 15.02
C TRP A 67 -1.69 16.41 14.35
N SER A 68 -1.80 15.56 13.34
CA SER A 68 -3.05 15.30 12.62
C SER A 68 -3.78 14.12 13.26
N TRP A 69 -5.10 14.25 13.37
CA TRP A 69 -5.98 13.20 13.84
C TRP A 69 -6.46 12.41 12.62
N HIS A 70 -6.46 11.10 12.71
CA HIS A 70 -6.87 10.22 11.64
C HIS A 70 -7.84 9.14 12.12
N HIS A 71 -8.63 8.62 11.19
CA HIS A 71 -9.53 7.47 11.41
C HIS A 71 -10.42 7.63 12.66
N MET A 72 -10.88 8.85 12.93
CA MET A 72 -11.68 9.12 14.11
C MET A 72 -13.04 8.46 13.98
N ALA A 73 -13.38 7.56 14.89
CA ALA A 73 -14.57 6.73 14.79
C ALA A 73 -15.19 6.45 16.16
N ILE A 74 -16.48 6.14 16.17
CA ILE A 74 -17.12 5.57 17.36
C ILE A 74 -16.61 4.13 17.52
N ALA A 75 -16.05 3.81 18.68
CA ALA A 75 -15.59 2.46 18.99
C ALA A 75 -16.75 1.45 18.98
N PRO A 76 -16.50 0.15 18.76
CA PRO A 76 -17.56 -0.87 18.68
C PRO A 76 -18.47 -0.94 19.91
N ASN A 77 -18.00 -0.48 21.06
CA ASN A 77 -18.77 -0.38 22.29
C ASN A 77 -19.82 0.75 22.29
N ASN A 78 -19.85 1.62 21.28
CA ASN A 78 -20.71 2.81 21.15
C ASN A 78 -20.63 3.81 22.31
N ILE A 79 -19.58 3.73 23.14
CA ILE A 79 -19.40 4.55 24.36
C ILE A 79 -18.25 5.54 24.22
N SER A 80 -17.22 5.17 23.46
CA SER A 80 -16.02 5.96 23.25
C SER A 80 -15.82 6.30 21.78
N THR A 81 -15.21 7.45 21.53
CA THR A 81 -14.60 7.78 20.24
C THR A 81 -13.12 7.48 20.32
N THR A 82 -12.56 6.90 19.26
CA THR A 82 -11.13 6.65 19.08
C THR A 82 -10.61 7.46 17.92
N ALA A 83 -9.32 7.80 17.94
CA ALA A 83 -8.60 8.37 16.81
C ALA A 83 -7.12 8.00 16.88
N LEU A 84 -6.46 8.08 15.72
CA LEU A 84 -5.02 7.95 15.59
C LEU A 84 -4.37 9.31 15.46
N CYS A 85 -3.23 9.51 16.11
CA CYS A 85 -2.44 10.72 15.93
C CYS A 85 -1.14 10.42 15.21
N CYS A 86 -0.90 11.16 14.13
CA CYS A 86 0.35 11.15 13.39
C CYS A 86 1.04 12.51 13.47
N ALA A 87 2.37 12.51 13.51
CA ALA A 87 3.14 13.74 13.42
C ALA A 87 2.84 14.47 12.10
N ALA A 88 3.08 15.79 12.07
CA ALA A 88 2.82 16.59 10.88
C ALA A 88 3.52 16.01 9.63
N GLY A 89 2.77 15.80 8.56
CA GLY A 89 3.27 15.23 7.30
C GLY A 89 3.24 13.70 7.24
N PHE A 90 3.04 13.01 8.36
CA PHE A 90 2.86 11.56 8.38
C PHE A 90 1.39 11.20 8.15
N MET A 91 1.16 10.06 7.51
CA MET A 91 -0.15 9.48 7.28
C MET A 91 -0.25 8.10 7.93
N PRO A 92 -1.41 7.73 8.49
CA PRO A 92 -1.60 6.39 9.02
C PRO A 92 -1.43 5.35 7.90
N TYR A 93 -0.69 4.29 8.20
CA TYR A 93 -0.51 3.16 7.31
C TYR A 93 -1.06 1.89 7.97
N SER A 94 -1.97 1.22 7.28
CA SER A 94 -2.73 0.08 7.82
C SER A 94 -2.24 -1.29 7.33
N ASP A 95 -1.24 -1.35 6.45
CA ASP A 95 -0.99 -2.55 5.63
C ASP A 95 0.28 -3.35 5.98
N TYR A 96 1.08 -2.95 6.97
CA TYR A 96 2.30 -3.69 7.33
C TYR A 96 2.15 -4.41 8.67
N ASN A 97 2.16 -5.74 8.59
CA ASN A 97 2.93 -6.55 9.54
C ASN A 97 4.41 -6.25 9.29
N VAL A 98 4.87 -5.05 9.60
CA VAL A 98 6.31 -4.82 9.77
C VAL A 98 6.75 -5.81 10.84
N ASN A 99 7.87 -6.49 10.62
CA ASN A 99 8.39 -7.60 11.44
C ASN A 99 8.74 -7.21 12.90
N LEU A 100 8.02 -6.26 13.49
CA LEU A 100 8.02 -5.86 14.89
C LEU A 100 7.24 -6.83 15.80
N GLY A 101 6.70 -7.93 15.25
CA GLY A 101 6.00 -8.96 16.02
C GLY A 101 4.68 -8.50 16.66
N ARG A 102 4.10 -7.39 16.17
CA ARG A 102 2.95 -6.74 16.80
C ARG A 102 2.12 -6.00 15.74
N THR A 103 0.79 -6.13 15.78
CA THR A 103 -0.14 -5.32 14.97
C THR A 103 -0.23 -3.93 15.59
N VAL A 104 0.68 -3.04 15.21
CA VAL A 104 0.71 -1.67 15.71
C VAL A 104 0.32 -0.75 14.59
N GLU A 105 -0.65 0.12 14.83
CA GLU A 105 -1.00 1.18 13.89
C GLU A 105 0.18 2.16 13.81
N SER A 106 0.73 2.33 12.61
CA SER A 106 1.89 3.17 12.37
C SER A 106 1.54 4.37 11.50
N CYS A 107 2.39 5.39 11.57
CA CYS A 107 2.34 6.58 10.76
C CYS A 107 3.58 6.60 9.85
N GLU A 108 3.39 6.81 8.56
CA GLU A 108 4.45 6.82 7.55
C GLU A 108 4.61 8.20 6.89
N LEU A 109 5.85 8.57 6.63
CA LEU A 109 6.23 9.68 5.74
C LEU A 109 7.17 9.14 4.68
N ARG A 110 6.78 9.26 3.41
CA ARG A 110 7.58 8.81 2.26
C ARG A 110 8.26 10.00 1.60
N LEU A 111 9.58 9.97 1.52
CA LEU A 111 10.38 10.92 0.75
C LEU A 111 10.91 10.24 -0.53
N GLY A 112 10.97 10.98 -1.65
CA GLY A 112 11.53 10.49 -2.92
C GLY A 112 10.55 9.81 -3.88
N PHE A 113 9.26 9.66 -3.52
CA PHE A 113 8.25 8.97 -4.35
C PHE A 113 7.27 9.96 -5.02
N PRO A 114 6.72 9.71 -6.24
CA PRO A 114 7.01 8.61 -7.18
C PRO A 114 8.00 8.96 -8.31
N PHE A 115 8.44 10.21 -8.44
CA PHE A 115 9.06 10.69 -9.69
C PHE A 115 10.25 11.64 -9.53
N SER A 116 10.83 11.74 -8.33
CA SER A 116 12.01 12.57 -8.14
C SER A 116 13.14 11.71 -7.60
N VAL A 117 14.13 11.45 -8.46
CA VAL A 117 15.44 10.90 -8.10
C VAL A 117 16.19 11.96 -7.30
N THR A 118 15.64 12.34 -6.16
CA THR A 118 16.22 13.26 -5.22
C THR A 118 16.87 12.41 -4.15
N THR A 119 18.20 12.32 -4.21
CA THR A 119 18.99 11.73 -3.13
C THR A 119 18.68 12.50 -1.85
N THR A 120 18.01 11.84 -0.92
CA THR A 120 17.67 12.42 0.37
C THR A 120 18.81 12.11 1.32
N VAL A 121 19.37 13.16 1.92
CA VAL A 121 20.39 13.03 2.96
C VAL A 121 19.67 12.89 4.28
N VAL A 122 19.85 11.75 4.94
CA VAL A 122 19.27 11.47 6.25
C VAL A 122 20.39 11.38 7.27
N THR A 123 20.33 12.21 8.30
CA THR A 123 21.24 12.13 9.44
C THR A 123 20.63 11.20 10.48
N LEU A 124 21.23 10.04 10.69
CA LEU A 124 20.84 9.06 11.69
C LEU A 124 21.11 9.58 13.11
N ALA A 125 20.40 9.03 14.09
CA ALA A 125 20.60 9.32 15.51
C ALA A 125 22.02 9.02 16.01
N SER A 126 22.77 8.13 15.33
CA SER A 126 24.19 7.86 15.55
C SER A 126 25.12 9.01 15.10
N GLY A 127 24.57 10.04 14.44
CA GLY A 127 25.32 11.08 13.75
C GLY A 127 25.83 10.65 12.37
N SER A 128 25.58 9.40 11.96
CA SER A 128 25.91 8.90 10.63
C SER A 128 25.01 9.57 9.59
N VAL A 129 25.55 9.88 8.42
CA VAL A 129 24.78 10.43 7.31
C VAL A 129 24.59 9.33 6.28
N SER A 130 23.33 8.99 5.99
CA SER A 130 22.96 8.06 4.91
C SER A 130 22.35 8.82 3.74
N THR A 131 22.56 8.30 2.53
CA THR A 131 22.00 8.84 1.29
C THR A 131 21.14 7.78 0.65
N ALA A 132 19.86 8.08 0.52
CA ALA A 132 18.86 7.14 0.03
C ALA A 132 18.02 7.77 -1.07
N THR A 133 17.56 6.96 -2.03
CA THR A 133 16.76 7.42 -3.17
C THR A 133 15.27 7.47 -2.82
N SER A 134 14.82 6.53 -1.99
CA SER A 134 13.53 6.51 -1.33
C SER A 134 13.75 6.21 0.14
N VAL A 135 13.06 6.95 1.02
CA VAL A 135 13.10 6.73 2.47
C VAL A 135 11.69 6.76 3.00
N ILE A 136 11.36 5.77 3.82
CA ILE A 136 10.09 5.69 4.53
C ILE A 136 10.38 5.86 6.02
N PHE A 137 9.98 7.00 6.57
CA PHE A 137 10.00 7.22 8.01
C PHE A 137 8.74 6.64 8.61
N VAL A 138 8.89 5.86 9.67
CA VAL A 138 7.79 5.17 10.35
C VAL A 138 7.85 5.47 11.85
N HIS A 139 6.72 5.85 12.42
CA HIS A 139 6.58 5.94 13.88
C HIS A 139 5.27 5.27 14.34
N GLU A 140 5.20 4.85 15.60
CA GLU A 140 3.98 4.31 16.18
C GLU A 140 2.93 5.42 16.33
N ALA A 141 1.69 5.16 15.91
CA ALA A 141 0.61 6.12 16.02
C ALA A 141 0.14 6.22 17.48
N TRP A 142 -0.17 7.44 17.94
CA TRP A 142 -0.83 7.55 19.25
C TRP A 142 -2.30 7.18 19.11
N ASN A 143 -2.68 6.16 19.86
CA ASN A 143 -4.03 5.70 20.03
C ASN A 143 -4.72 6.50 21.13
N ILE A 144 -5.60 7.41 20.75
CA ILE A 144 -6.34 8.22 21.71
C ILE A 144 -7.80 7.81 21.74
N ALA A 145 -8.40 7.88 22.94
CA ALA A 145 -9.83 7.68 23.09
C ALA A 145 -10.43 8.65 24.10
N TRP A 146 -11.72 8.94 23.95
CA TRP A 146 -12.48 9.73 24.91
C TRP A 146 -13.95 9.32 24.91
N ARG A 147 -14.63 9.52 26.04
CA ARG A 147 -16.09 9.39 26.11
C ARG A 147 -16.75 10.72 25.77
N GLY A 148 -18.03 10.66 25.40
CA GLY A 148 -18.83 11.86 25.12
C GLY A 148 -18.80 12.90 26.25
N ARG A 149 -18.78 12.44 27.51
CA ARG A 149 -18.69 13.29 28.71
C ARG A 149 -17.31 13.92 28.95
N ASP A 150 -16.25 13.32 28.42
CA ASP A 150 -14.88 13.81 28.62
C ASP A 150 -14.60 14.99 27.66
N ARG A 151 -15.35 15.09 26.56
CA ARG A 151 -15.15 16.04 25.45
C ARG A 151 -15.04 17.50 25.88
N ASP A 152 -15.86 17.93 26.85
CA ASP A 152 -15.85 19.30 27.34
C ASP A 152 -14.61 19.64 28.17
N MET A 153 -13.88 18.62 28.62
CA MET A 153 -12.61 18.77 29.34
C MET A 153 -11.39 18.68 28.43
N LEU A 154 -11.57 18.38 27.14
CA LEU A 154 -10.51 18.19 26.16
C LEU A 154 -10.26 19.49 25.36
N THR A 155 -9.00 19.77 25.04
CA THR A 155 -8.61 20.93 24.22
C THR A 155 -7.57 20.53 23.18
N PRO A 156 -7.81 20.74 21.87
CA PRO A 156 -9.04 21.27 21.28
C PRO A 156 -10.23 20.34 21.55
N LYS A 157 -11.42 20.92 21.62
CA LYS A 157 -12.65 20.17 21.88
C LYS A 157 -12.94 19.27 20.68
N PRO A 158 -12.92 17.93 20.82
CA PRO A 158 -13.16 17.04 19.69
C PRO A 158 -14.55 17.23 19.08
N PRO A 159 -14.73 16.95 17.78
CA PRO A 159 -16.04 17.01 17.15
C PRO A 159 -16.97 15.93 17.72
N VAL A 160 -18.28 16.15 17.55
CA VAL A 160 -19.29 15.15 17.92
C VAL A 160 -19.53 14.24 16.72
N LEU A 161 -19.32 12.95 16.91
CA LEU A 161 -19.66 11.96 15.89
C LEU A 161 -21.15 11.58 16.07
N THR A 162 -22.05 12.19 15.30
CA THR A 162 -23.48 11.86 15.28
C THR A 162 -24.03 11.89 13.86
N GLY A 163 -24.98 11.01 13.53
CA GLY A 163 -25.67 11.04 12.22
C GLY A 163 -24.75 10.71 11.04
N CYS A 164 -24.54 11.65 10.10
CA CYS A 164 -23.70 11.45 8.91
C CYS A 164 -22.19 11.33 9.22
N SER A 165 -21.74 11.76 10.40
CA SER A 165 -20.33 11.88 10.76
C SER A 165 -19.89 10.78 11.73
N THR A 166 -20.25 9.51 11.49
CA THR A 166 -19.81 8.38 12.34
C THR A 166 -18.32 8.09 12.24
N TYR A 167 -17.67 8.66 11.23
CA TYR A 167 -16.28 8.46 10.88
C TYR A 167 -15.70 9.73 10.25
N ILE A 168 -14.51 10.13 10.70
CA ILE A 168 -13.76 11.26 10.14
C ILE A 168 -12.37 10.74 9.75
N LEU A 169 -12.04 10.82 8.46
CA LEU A 169 -10.77 10.30 7.95
C LEU A 169 -9.56 11.09 8.48
N SER A 170 -9.67 12.42 8.49
CA SER A 170 -8.61 13.31 8.98
C SER A 170 -9.20 14.57 9.60
N TRP A 171 -8.61 15.05 10.70
CA TRP A 171 -8.98 16.27 11.40
C TRP A 171 -7.73 16.99 11.94
N ASP A 172 -7.64 18.30 11.70
CA ASP A 172 -6.49 19.14 12.06
C ASP A 172 -6.69 19.89 13.40
N GLY A 173 -7.70 19.50 14.19
CA GLY A 173 -8.05 20.18 15.43
C GLY A 173 -8.95 21.40 15.26
N LYS A 174 -9.33 21.78 14.03
CA LYS A 174 -10.18 22.96 13.76
C LYS A 174 -11.62 22.56 13.40
N ALA A 175 -12.59 23.37 13.80
CA ALA A 175 -13.99 23.08 13.53
C ALA A 175 -14.27 23.09 12.02
N THR A 176 -14.48 21.92 11.44
CA THR A 176 -14.99 21.72 10.08
C THR A 176 -16.27 20.89 10.14
N SER A 177 -17.27 21.28 9.35
CA SER A 177 -18.52 20.53 9.25
C SER A 177 -18.28 19.25 8.46
N PHE A 178 -18.13 18.13 9.17
CA PHE A 178 -17.92 16.81 8.58
C PHE A 178 -19.24 16.17 8.16
N CYS A 179 -19.89 16.70 7.12
CA CYS A 179 -20.77 15.90 6.28
C CYS A 179 -20.32 16.04 4.83
N GLY A 180 -19.12 15.51 4.57
CA GLY A 180 -18.79 15.08 3.22
C GLY A 180 -19.57 13.79 2.95
N SER A 181 -20.28 13.73 1.82
CA SER A 181 -20.77 12.44 1.31
C SER A 181 -19.64 11.43 1.50
N ARG A 182 -19.94 10.26 2.06
CA ARG A 182 -19.20 9.06 1.70
C ARG A 182 -19.26 9.01 0.18
N GLY A 183 -18.28 9.61 -0.48
CA GLY A 183 -17.81 9.12 -1.76
C GLY A 183 -17.35 7.72 -1.42
N GLY A 184 -18.29 6.78 -1.47
CA GLY A 184 -17.95 5.41 -1.70
C GLY A 184 -17.24 5.44 -3.04
N ASP A 185 -15.93 5.64 -3.00
CA ASP A 185 -15.04 5.10 -4.00
C ASP A 185 -15.12 3.57 -3.86
N ASP A 186 -16.31 3.04 -4.13
CA ASP A 186 -16.55 1.63 -4.47
C ASP A 186 -15.98 1.33 -5.88
N THR A 187 -15.13 2.22 -6.38
CA THR A 187 -14.30 2.06 -7.57
C THR A 187 -13.35 0.87 -7.45
N TYR A 188 -13.05 0.41 -6.22
CA TYR A 188 -12.27 -0.82 -6.01
C TYR A 188 -13.06 -2.10 -6.36
N GLY A 189 -14.39 -2.11 -6.25
CA GLY A 189 -15.22 -3.27 -6.59
C GLY A 189 -15.48 -3.40 -8.10
N LEU A 190 -15.86 -2.29 -8.75
CA LEU A 190 -16.09 -2.27 -10.20
C LEU A 190 -14.77 -2.29 -11.00
N GLY A 191 -13.71 -1.64 -10.50
CA GLY A 191 -12.40 -1.63 -11.14
C GLY A 191 -11.74 -3.01 -11.14
N GLN A 192 -11.80 -3.75 -10.02
CA GLN A 192 -11.31 -5.13 -9.99
C GLN A 192 -12.14 -6.04 -10.89
N LEU A 193 -13.48 -5.98 -10.82
CA LEU A 193 -14.33 -6.82 -11.67
C LEU A 193 -14.08 -6.53 -13.16
N ALA A 194 -13.97 -5.25 -13.55
CA ALA A 194 -13.64 -4.84 -14.91
C ALA A 194 -12.25 -5.34 -15.32
N THR A 195 -11.26 -5.26 -14.44
CA THR A 195 -9.90 -5.78 -14.71
C THR A 195 -9.92 -7.29 -14.92
N TYR A 196 -10.64 -8.05 -14.08
CA TYR A 196 -10.80 -9.50 -14.26
C TYR A 196 -11.53 -9.83 -15.57
N LEU A 197 -12.57 -9.08 -15.93
CA LEU A 197 -13.29 -9.28 -17.20
C LEU A 197 -12.40 -9.00 -18.42
N ILE A 198 -11.56 -7.96 -18.37
CA ILE A 198 -10.60 -7.65 -19.44
C ILE A 198 -9.54 -8.76 -19.56
N ILE A 199 -9.01 -9.26 -18.44
CA ILE A 199 -8.05 -10.37 -18.44
C ILE A 199 -8.69 -11.63 -19.03
N LEU A 200 -9.92 -11.98 -18.64
CA LEU A 200 -10.62 -13.15 -19.19
C LEU A 200 -10.91 -12.99 -20.70
N LEU A 201 -11.32 -11.79 -21.14
CA LEU A 201 -11.59 -11.51 -22.55
C LEU A 201 -10.32 -11.61 -23.40
N THR A 202 -9.21 -11.04 -22.93
CA THR A 202 -7.92 -11.10 -23.63
C THR A 202 -7.39 -12.53 -23.73
N LEU A 203 -7.50 -13.32 -22.66
CA LEU A 203 -7.13 -14.74 -22.66
C LEU A 203 -7.97 -15.54 -23.67
N PHE A 204 -9.28 -15.29 -23.72
CA PHE A 204 -10.18 -15.94 -24.67
C PHE A 204 -9.80 -15.63 -26.12
N ILE A 205 -9.50 -14.37 -26.45
CA ILE A 205 -9.07 -13.96 -27.79
C ILE A 205 -7.77 -14.66 -28.20
N VAL A 206 -6.78 -14.73 -27.30
CA VAL A 206 -5.51 -15.41 -27.56
C VAL A 206 -5.72 -16.90 -27.85
N ILE A 207 -6.59 -17.58 -27.10
CA ILE A 207 -6.92 -18.98 -27.33
C ILE A 207 -7.57 -19.19 -28.70
N VAL A 208 -8.54 -18.35 -29.07
CA VAL A 208 -9.21 -18.45 -30.39
C VAL A 208 -8.22 -18.21 -31.53
N LEU A 209 -7.33 -17.22 -31.41
CA LEU A 209 -6.29 -16.96 -32.40
C LEU A 209 -5.29 -18.12 -32.51
N ALA A 210 -4.89 -18.71 -31.39
CA ALA A 210 -4.02 -19.88 -31.36
C ALA A 210 -4.69 -21.11 -32.03
N CYS A 211 -5.95 -21.39 -31.69
CA CYS A 211 -6.72 -22.48 -32.29
C CYS A 211 -6.92 -22.29 -33.81
N THR A 212 -7.35 -21.09 -34.23
CA THR A 212 -7.55 -20.79 -35.66
C THR A 212 -6.24 -20.82 -36.44
N GLY A 213 -5.15 -20.28 -35.89
CA GLY A 213 -3.82 -20.35 -36.46
C GLY A 213 -3.32 -21.79 -36.59
N PHE A 214 -3.52 -22.62 -35.56
CA PHE A 214 -3.14 -24.04 -35.57
C PHE A 214 -3.97 -24.86 -36.57
N CYS A 215 -5.28 -24.63 -36.65
CA CYS A 215 -6.15 -25.24 -37.65
C CYS A 215 -5.72 -24.85 -39.08
N ALA A 216 -5.46 -23.56 -39.33
CA ALA A 216 -5.00 -23.08 -40.63
C ALA A 216 -3.63 -23.67 -41.02
N TRP A 217 -2.70 -23.74 -40.06
CA TRP A 217 -1.36 -24.31 -40.27
C TRP A 217 -1.41 -25.81 -40.55
N SER A 218 -2.17 -26.58 -39.77
CA SER A 218 -2.35 -28.02 -39.97
C SER A 218 -3.03 -28.34 -41.31
N CYS A 219 -4.06 -27.57 -41.71
CA CYS A 219 -4.68 -27.69 -43.02
C CYS A 219 -3.69 -27.37 -44.16
N ARG A 220 -2.87 -26.31 -44.04
CA ARG A 220 -1.84 -25.96 -45.03
C ARG A 220 -0.77 -27.06 -45.14
N ARG A 221 -0.31 -27.59 -44.01
CA ARG A 221 0.68 -28.67 -43.96
C ARG A 221 0.12 -29.96 -44.56
N GLY A 222 -1.14 -30.30 -44.28
CA GLY A 222 -1.85 -31.43 -44.89
C GLY A 222 -2.00 -31.28 -46.40
N ARG A 223 -2.37 -30.09 -46.89
CA ARG A 223 -2.43 -29.80 -48.33
C ARG A 223 -1.07 -29.93 -49.02
N LYS A 224 0.01 -29.49 -48.37
CA LYS A 224 1.38 -29.66 -48.91
C LYS A 224 1.74 -31.13 -49.05
N LYS A 225 1.45 -31.96 -48.05
CA LYS A 225 1.67 -33.42 -48.12
C LYS A 225 0.83 -34.07 -49.23
N ARG A 226 -0.44 -33.68 -49.39
CA ARG A 226 -1.29 -34.19 -50.48
C ARG A 226 -0.77 -33.81 -51.87
N ARG A 227 -0.28 -32.57 -52.07
CA ARG A 227 0.32 -32.14 -53.34
C ARG A 227 1.58 -32.95 -53.69
N GLN A 228 2.42 -33.25 -52.70
CA GLN A 228 3.62 -34.09 -52.90
C GLN A 228 3.25 -35.53 -53.27
N ALA A 229 2.22 -36.10 -52.64
CA ALA A 229 1.73 -37.44 -52.99
C ALA A 229 1.18 -37.50 -54.43
N THR A 230 0.39 -36.51 -54.86
CA THR A 230 -0.13 -36.46 -56.24
C THR A 230 0.98 -36.31 -57.28
N GLN A 231 2.01 -35.49 -57.01
CA GLN A 231 3.16 -35.34 -57.91
C GLN A 231 4.01 -36.62 -58.00
N ALA A 232 4.18 -37.35 -56.89
CA ALA A 232 4.88 -38.63 -56.89
C ALA A 232 4.15 -39.68 -57.74
N THR A 233 2.81 -39.77 -57.64
CA THR A 233 2.01 -40.70 -58.45
C THR A 233 2.09 -40.37 -59.95
N GLN A 234 2.04 -39.08 -60.32
CA GLN A 234 2.17 -38.66 -61.72
C GLN A 234 3.58 -38.92 -62.28
N ALA A 235 4.63 -38.71 -61.48
CA ALA A 235 6.00 -39.04 -61.89
C ALA A 235 6.18 -40.54 -62.14
N THR A 236 5.65 -41.41 -61.28
CA THR A 236 5.71 -42.87 -61.47
C THR A 236 4.95 -43.32 -62.72
N GLN A 237 3.77 -42.75 -63.00
CA GLN A 237 3.02 -43.05 -64.22
C GLN A 237 3.74 -42.58 -65.49
N ALA A 238 4.38 -41.40 -65.45
CA ALA A 238 5.20 -40.92 -66.57
C ALA A 238 6.43 -41.81 -66.83
N THR A 239 7.09 -42.32 -65.79
CA THR A 239 8.22 -43.25 -65.96
C THR A 239 7.78 -44.59 -66.56
N GLN A 240 6.62 -45.12 -66.16
CA GLN A 240 6.07 -46.37 -66.71
C GLN A 240 5.61 -46.20 -68.17
N ALA A 241 5.03 -45.06 -68.54
CA ALA A 241 4.66 -44.76 -69.92
C ALA A 241 5.88 -44.71 -70.86
N THR A 242 7.00 -44.11 -70.42
CA THR A 242 8.23 -44.05 -71.23
C THR A 242 8.89 -45.42 -71.45
N GLN A 243 8.78 -46.35 -70.48
CA GLN A 243 9.31 -47.71 -70.62
C GLN A 243 8.47 -48.59 -71.55
N ALA A 244 7.14 -48.40 -71.60
CA ALA A 244 6.27 -49.12 -72.52
C ALA A 244 6.57 -48.78 -73.99
N THR A 245 6.89 -47.52 -74.30
CA THR A 245 7.18 -47.09 -75.68
C THR A 245 8.55 -47.56 -76.21
N GLN A 246 9.48 -47.96 -75.35
CA GLN A 246 10.78 -48.51 -75.76
C GLN A 246 10.78 -50.03 -75.99
N GLY A 247 9.72 -50.74 -75.60
CA GLY A 247 9.59 -52.19 -75.79
C GLY A 247 9.13 -52.64 -77.19
N ASP A 248 8.51 -51.74 -77.97
CA ASP A 248 7.95 -52.06 -79.31
C ASP A 248 8.92 -51.75 -80.47
N ALA A 249 10.20 -51.47 -80.17
CA ALA A 249 11.23 -51.13 -81.16
C ALA A 249 12.33 -52.19 -81.34
N GLN A 250 12.12 -53.43 -80.87
CA GLN A 250 13.01 -54.56 -81.12
C GLN A 250 12.29 -55.73 -81.80
#